data_AF-A0A3P3RAI3-F1
#
_entry.id   AF-A0A3P3RAI3-F1
#
_cell.length_a   1.000
_cell.length_b   1.000
_cell.length_c   1.000
_cell.angle_alpha   90.00
_cell.angle_beta   90.00
_cell.angle_gamma   90.00
#
_symmetry.space_group_name_H-M   'P 1'
#
loop_
_entity.id
_entity.type
_entity.pdbx_description
1 polymer ?
#
loop_
_entity_poly.entity_id
_entity_poly.type
_entity_poly.pdbx_seq_one_letter_code
_entity_poly.pdbx_strand_id
1 'polypeptide(L)' 'MSEETFIDVLCRFRQQFRLLFMVSVLSVLILGTALTIIESGTGTYVITVLQLVTLVVIGSFSFGMMHHCTGKNE' A
#
# COMPACT_ATOMS: atom_id res chain seq x y z
N MET A 1 19.03 14.77 12.19
CA MET A 1 19.68 15.34 10.98
C MET A 1 19.85 14.30 9.85
N SER A 2 19.02 13.24 9.79
CA SER A 2 19.04 12.22 8.71
C SER A 2 17.70 12.09 7.98
N GLU A 3 16.60 12.61 8.55
CA GLU A 3 15.27 12.65 7.93
C GLU A 3 15.26 13.48 6.64
N GLU A 4 16.00 14.58 6.60
CA GLU A 4 16.06 15.47 5.43
C GLU A 4 16.58 14.74 4.18
N THR A 5 17.65 13.96 4.30
CA THR A 5 18.24 13.19 3.19
C THR A 5 17.42 11.96 2.82
N PHE A 6 16.80 11.29 3.79
CA PHE A 6 16.00 10.09 3.55
C PHE A 6 14.69 10.44 2.82
N ILE A 7 14.02 11.52 3.25
CA ILE A 7 12.79 12.03 2.62
C ILE A 7 13.08 12.50 1.19
N ASP A 8 14.22 13.14 0.93
CA ASP A 8 14.60 13.59 -0.42
C ASP A 8 14.76 12.42 -1.41
N VAL A 9 15.40 11.33 -0.99
CA VAL A 9 15.56 10.10 -1.79
C VAL A 9 14.20 9.43 -2.03
N LEU A 10 13.33 9.43 -1.01
CA LEU A 10 11.97 8.91 -1.08
C LEU A 10 11.09 9.72 -2.06
N CYS A 11 11.21 11.05 -2.08
CA CYS A 11 10.52 11.91 -3.03
C CYS A 11 11.00 11.69 -4.47
N ARG A 12 12.29 11.40 -4.67
CA ARG A 12 12.82 11.02 -6.00
C ARG A 12 12.22 9.70 -6.50
N PHE A 13 11.90 8.78 -5.60
CA PHE A 13 11.24 7.51 -5.88
C PHE A 13 9.70 7.59 -5.94
N ARG A 14 9.10 8.79 -5.78
CA ARG A 14 7.64 9.02 -5.80
C ARG A 14 6.90 8.30 -6.94
N GLN A 15 7.52 8.23 -8.12
CA GLN A 15 6.89 7.60 -9.29
C GLN A 15 6.80 6.07 -9.17
N GLN A 16 7.77 5.43 -8.49
CA GLN A 16 7.69 4.01 -8.16
C GLN A 16 6.71 3.73 -7.01
N PHE A 17 6.66 4.59 -5.99
CA PHE A 17 5.62 4.50 -4.95
C PHE A 17 4.21 4.65 -5.52
N ARG A 18 4.04 5.45 -6.58
CA ARG A 18 2.76 5.57 -7.30
C ARG A 18 2.33 4.24 -7.92
N LEU A 19 3.27 3.54 -8.57
CA LEU A 19 3.00 2.23 -9.18
C LEU A 19 2.70 1.19 -8.11
N LEU A 20 3.46 1.16 -7.01
CA LEU A 20 3.21 0.26 -5.88
C LEU A 20 1.84 0.52 -5.24
N PHE A 21 1.45 1.78 -5.07
CA PHE A 21 0.13 2.15 -4.59
C PHE A 21 -0.96 1.65 -5.54
N MET A 22 -0.81 1.89 -6.85
CA MET A 22 -1.79 1.47 -7.85
C MET A 22 -1.95 -0.05 -7.92
N VAL A 23 -0.83 -0.79 -7.87
CA VAL A 23 -0.82 -2.26 -7.83
C VAL A 23 -1.42 -2.78 -6.53
N SER A 24 -1.13 -2.14 -5.39
CA SER A 24 -1.70 -2.53 -4.10
C SER A 24 -3.22 -2.35 -4.10
N VAL A 25 -3.73 -1.21 -4.56
CA VAL A 25 -5.17 -0.95 -4.68
C VAL A 25 -5.84 -1.95 -5.62
N LEU A 26 -5.22 -2.23 -6.77
CA LEU A 26 -5.75 -3.21 -7.72
C LEU A 26 -5.80 -4.61 -7.10
N SER A 27 -4.74 -5.00 -6.37
CA SER A 27 -4.65 -6.28 -5.69
C SER A 27 -5.67 -6.41 -4.56
N VAL A 28 -5.91 -5.34 -3.79
CA VAL A 28 -6.96 -5.27 -2.75
C VAL A 28 -8.35 -5.45 -3.37
N LEU A 29 -8.62 -4.80 -4.50
CA LEU A 29 -9.88 -4.94 -5.22
C LEU A 29 -10.10 -6.39 -5.69
N ILE A 30 -9.09 -6.97 -6.34
CA ILE A 30 -9.15 -8.34 -6.85
C ILE A 30 -9.33 -9.33 -5.68
N LEU A 31 -8.50 -9.24 -4.63
CA LEU A 31 -8.64 -10.11 -3.46
C LEU A 31 -9.97 -9.91 -2.74
N GLY A 32 -10.44 -8.67 -2.60
CA GLY A 32 -11.72 -8.36 -1.98
C GLY A 32 -12.89 -8.99 -2.72
N THR A 33 -12.87 -8.93 -4.07
CA THR A 33 -13.88 -9.64 -4.88
C THR A 33 -13.75 -11.16 -4.78
N ALA A 34 -12.52 -11.70 -4.79
CA ALA A 34 -12.28 -13.13 -4.64
C ALA A 34 -12.75 -13.66 -3.28
N LEU A 35 -12.64 -12.85 -2.22
CA LEU A 35 -13.09 -13.20 -0.86
C LEU A 35 -14.59 -13.53 -0.80
N THR A 36 -15.40 -12.98 -1.71
CA THR A 36 -16.84 -13.28 -1.79
C THR A 36 -17.15 -14.70 -2.27
N ILE A 37 -16.17 -15.35 -2.92
CA ILE A 37 -16.29 -16.71 -3.47
C ILE A 37 -15.62 -17.72 -2.54
N ILE A 38 -14.68 -17.28 -1.69
CA ILE A 38 -13.94 -18.14 -0.77
C ILE A 38 -14.85 -18.54 0.40
N GLU A 39 -14.93 -19.84 0.65
CA GLU A 39 -15.71 -20.38 1.75
C GLU A 39 -15.13 -19.96 3.11
N SER A 40 -15.97 -19.29 3.89
CA SER A 40 -15.64 -18.77 5.21
C SER A 40 -15.31 -19.90 6.19
N GLY A 41 -14.17 -19.78 6.89
CA GLY A 41 -13.72 -20.78 7.87
C GLY A 41 -12.63 -21.72 7.38
N THR A 42 -12.17 -21.57 6.14
CA THR A 42 -11.00 -22.30 5.61
C THR A 42 -9.69 -21.57 5.91
N GLY A 43 -8.56 -22.30 5.93
CA GLY A 43 -7.23 -21.67 6.06
C GLY A 43 -6.95 -20.64 4.96
N THR A 44 -7.50 -20.86 3.77
CA THR A 44 -7.42 -19.93 2.63
C THR A 44 -8.06 -18.58 2.95
N TYR A 45 -9.23 -18.57 3.60
CA TYR A 45 -9.90 -17.34 4.02
C TYR A 45 -9.00 -16.48 4.94
N VAL A 46 -8.37 -17.11 5.93
CA VAL A 46 -7.47 -16.40 6.88
C VAL A 46 -6.30 -15.78 6.14
N ILE A 47 -5.67 -16.51 5.22
CA ILE A 47 -4.54 -16.02 4.43
C ILE A 47 -4.97 -14.83 3.57
N THR A 48 -6.12 -14.93 2.88
CA THR A 48 -6.62 -13.85 2.01
C THR A 48 -6.94 -12.59 2.81
N VAL A 49 -7.54 -12.72 4.01
CA VAL A 49 -7.79 -11.58 4.90
C VAL A 49 -6.47 -10.94 5.37
N LEU A 50 -5.49 -11.75 5.77
CA LEU A 50 -4.19 -11.26 6.25
C LEU A 50 -3.42 -10.53 5.13
N GLN A 51 -3.53 -11.03 3.90
CA GLN A 51 -2.94 -10.40 2.72
C GLN A 51 -3.65 -9.09 2.35
N LEU A 52 -4.97 -9.03 2.47
CA LEU A 52 -5.75 -7.80 2.33
C LEU A 52 -5.28 -6.72 3.32
N VAL A 53 -5.17 -7.08 4.61
CA VAL A 53 -4.68 -6.16 5.65
C VAL A 53 -3.27 -5.67 5.33
N THR A 54 -2.38 -6.58 4.93
CA THR A 54 -0.99 -6.23 4.59
C THR A 54 -0.93 -5.24 3.41
N LEU A 55 -1.70 -5.48 2.36
CA LEU A 55 -1.76 -4.60 1.19
C LEU A 55 -2.33 -3.22 1.55
N VAL A 56 -3.36 -3.17 2.40
CA VAL A 56 -3.94 -1.91 2.90
C VAL A 56 -2.91 -1.11 3.71
N VAL A 57 -2.12 -1.78 4.57
CA VAL A 57 -1.04 -1.13 5.33
C VAL A 57 0.03 -0.58 4.40
N ILE A 58 0.51 -1.37 3.43
CA ILE A 58 1.51 -0.94 2.45
C ILE A 58 0.98 0.23 1.60
N GLY A 59 -0.28 0.15 1.16
CA GLY A 59 -0.93 1.21 0.39
C GLY A 59 -1.05 2.50 1.18
N SER A 60 -1.49 2.42 2.44
CA SER A 60 -1.61 3.57 3.35
C SER A 60 -0.26 4.21 3.64
N PHE A 61 0.76 3.40 3.89
CA PHE A 61 2.13 3.87 4.09
C PHE A 61 2.68 4.58 2.84
N SER A 62 2.47 3.99 1.65
CA SER A 62 2.88 4.59 0.38
C SER A 62 2.17 5.91 0.10
N PHE A 63 0.86 5.98 0.42
CA PHE A 63 0.07 7.20 0.29
C PHE A 63 0.53 8.29 1.27
N GLY A 64 0.79 7.92 2.53
CA GLY A 64 1.30 8.83 3.55
C GLY A 64 2.63 9.47 3.15
N MET A 65 3.56 8.69 2.61
CA MET A 65 4.84 9.21 2.12
C MET A 65 4.68 10.11 0.90
N MET A 66 3.74 9.82 0.00
CA MET A 66 3.41 10.70 -1.11
C MET A 66 2.93 12.08 -0.65
N HIS A 67 2.07 12.10 0.38
CA HIS A 67 1.49 13.33 0.93
C HIS A 67 2.53 14.13 1.72
N HIS A 68 3.39 13.47 2.49
CA HIS A 68 4.49 14.11 3.23
C HIS A 68 5.51 14.79 2.30
N CYS A 69 5.82 14.17 1.15
CA CYS A 69 6.66 14.77 0.11
C CYS A 69 6.04 15.99 -0.58
N THR A 70 4.71 16.12 -0.61
CA THR A 70 4.03 17.31 -1.17
C THR A 70 3.99 18.46 -0.16
N GLY A 71 3.81 18.15 1.13
CA GLY A 71 3.73 19.14 2.19
C GLY A 71 5.05 19.84 2.52
N LYS A 72 6.21 19.31 2.10
CA LYS A 72 7.54 19.91 2.34
C LYS A 72 8.01 20.87 1.23
N ASN A 73 7.12 21.24 0.30
CA ASN A 73 7.39 22.18 -0.79
C ASN A 73 6.56 23.49 -0.68
N GLU A 74 5.90 23.73 0.46
CA GLU A 74 5.26 25.02 0.80
C GLU A 74 6.08 25.76 1.86
#